data_AF-A0A0D2TTF9-F1
#
_entry.id   AF-A0A0D2TTF9-F1
#
_cell.length_a   1.000
_cell.length_b   1.000
_cell.length_c   1.000
_cell.angle_alpha   90.00
_cell.angle_beta   90.00
_cell.angle_gamma   90.00
#
_symmetry.space_group_name_H-M   'P 1'
#
loop_
_entity.id
_entity.type
_entity.pdbx_description
1 polymer ?
#
loop_
_entity_poly.entity_id
_entity_poly.type
_entity_poly.pdbx_seq_one_letter_code
_entity_poly.pdbx_strand_id
1 'polypeptide(L)' 'MLPPLWSRSEVEKCWSSLSNVNGCITEIFKSLSGGTMPSPTCCNAIIKLNDDCWPKLFPFNPLFPPLLKNYCGGTAATPK' A
#
# COMPACT_ATOMS: atom_id res chain seq x y z
N MET A 1 -9.72 -1.25 -20.33
CA MET A 1 -8.55 -0.36 -20.23
C MET A 1 -7.36 -1.23 -19.87
N LEU A 2 -6.34 -1.34 -20.72
CA LEU A 2 -5.15 -2.15 -20.42
C LEU A 2 -4.32 -1.43 -19.36
N PRO A 3 -3.75 -2.14 -18.37
CA PRO A 3 -2.82 -1.52 -17.45
C PRO A 3 -1.58 -1.02 -18.21
N PRO A 4 -0.98 0.11 -17.79
CA PRO A 4 0.27 0.59 -18.37
C PRO A 4 1.37 -0.47 -18.28
N LEU A 5 2.20 -0.57 -19.32
CA LEU A 5 3.37 -1.43 -19.33
C LEU A 5 4.48 -0.77 -18.50
N TRP A 6 4.44 -0.90 -17.18
CA TRP A 6 5.56 -0.50 -16.32
C TRP A 6 6.66 -1.56 -16.37
N SER A 7 7.91 -1.11 -16.27
CA SER A 7 9.03 -2.04 -16.17
C SER A 7 9.02 -2.75 -14.82
N ARG A 8 9.54 -3.98 -14.79
CA ARG A 8 9.73 -4.74 -13.54
C ARG A 8 10.50 -3.93 -12.49
N SER A 9 11.52 -3.18 -12.92
CA SER A 9 12.34 -2.35 -12.03
C SER A 9 11.54 -1.24 -11.33
N GLU A 10 10.59 -0.60 -12.01
CA GLU A 10 9.75 0.42 -11.38
C GLU A 10 8.82 -0.16 -10.33
N VAL A 11 8.26 -1.34 -10.59
CA VAL A 11 7.41 -2.07 -9.64
C VAL A 11 8.22 -2.51 -8.41
N GLU A 12 9.43 -3.02 -8.61
CA GLU A 12 10.34 -3.40 -7.53
C GLU A 12 10.74 -2.21 -6.65
N LYS A 13 11.03 -1.04 -7.25
CA LYS A 13 11.30 0.19 -6.49
C LYS A 13 10.13 0.58 -5.60
N CYS A 14 8.90 0.43 -6.07
CA CYS A 14 7.70 0.71 -5.27
C CYS A 14 7.53 -0.29 -4.12
N TRP A 15 7.78 -1.58 -4.35
CA TRP A 15 7.74 -2.58 -3.28
C TRP A 15 8.85 -2.39 -2.24
N SER A 16 10.02 -1.90 -2.64
CA SER A 16 11.17 -1.75 -1.73
C SER A 16 10.86 -0.85 -0.52
N SER A 17 10.05 0.19 -0.71
CA SER A 17 9.61 1.09 0.36
C SER A 17 8.76 0.39 1.42
N LEU A 18 7.99 -0.63 1.02
CA LEU A 18 7.13 -1.43 1.91
C LEU A 18 7.89 -2.61 2.53
N SER A 19 8.82 -3.23 1.79
CA SER A 19 9.62 -4.36 2.28
C SER A 19 10.58 -3.98 3.40
N ASN A 20 10.94 -2.70 3.50
CA ASN A 20 11.72 -2.17 4.64
C ASN A 20 10.97 -2.31 5.98
N VAL A 21 9.65 -2.48 5.95
CA VAL A 21 8.84 -2.80 7.13
C VAL A 21 8.50 -4.29 7.11
N ASN A 22 9.11 -5.03 8.04
CA ASN A 22 8.92 -6.47 8.17
C ASN A 22 7.42 -6.82 8.24
N GLY A 23 6.96 -7.68 7.32
CA GLY A 23 5.57 -8.15 7.27
C GLY A 23 4.56 -7.20 6.61
N CYS A 24 4.93 -5.96 6.28
CA CYS A 24 3.98 -4.98 5.77
C CYS A 24 3.34 -5.39 4.43
N ILE A 25 4.12 -5.98 3.52
CA ILE A 25 3.60 -6.52 2.26
C ILE A 25 2.53 -7.58 2.53
N THR A 26 2.79 -8.49 3.47
CA THR A 26 1.84 -9.54 3.86
C THR A 26 0.57 -8.95 4.48
N GLU A 27 0.70 -7.93 5.32
CA GLU A 27 -0.44 -7.22 5.92
C GLU A 27 -1.32 -6.58 4.84
N ILE A 28 -0.72 -5.91 3.86
CA ILE A 28 -1.44 -5.30 2.73
C ILE A 28 -2.26 -6.36 1.97
N PHE A 29 -1.66 -7.51 1.64
CA PHE A 29 -2.38 -8.58 0.96
C PHE A 29 -3.49 -9.21 1.81
N LYS A 30 -3.28 -9.33 3.13
CA LYS A 30 -4.34 -9.77 4.06
C LYS A 30 -5.48 -8.76 4.15
N SER A 31 -5.20 -7.46 4.09
CA SER A 31 -6.23 -6.41 4.04
C SER A 31 -7.00 -6.47 2.73
N LEU A 32 -6.32 -6.73 1.60
CA LEU A 32 -6.96 -6.89 0.30
C LEU A 32 -7.95 -8.07 0.29
N SER A 33 -7.62 -9.18 0.95
CA SER A 33 -8.51 -10.34 1.08
C SER A 33 -9.58 -10.17 2.17
N GLY A 34 -9.72 -8.98 2.77
CA GLY A 34 -10.70 -8.70 3.83
C GLY A 34 -10.37 -9.32 5.19
N GLY A 35 -9.15 -9.78 5.40
CA GLY A 35 -8.76 -10.53 6.61
C GLY A 35 -8.46 -9.63 7.81
N THR A 36 -7.46 -8.75 7.69
CA THR A 36 -6.96 -7.94 8.81
C THR A 36 -6.51 -6.57 8.35
N MET A 37 -6.61 -5.58 9.22
CA MET A 37 -6.08 -4.25 8.94
C MET A 37 -4.55 -4.19 9.13
N PRO A 38 -3.83 -3.31 8.39
CA PRO A 38 -2.40 -3.16 8.58
C PRO A 38 -2.08 -2.57 9.97
N SER A 39 -0.94 -2.97 10.50
CA SER A 39 -0.36 -2.41 11.72
C SER A 39 -0.04 -0.91 11.56
N PRO A 40 0.06 -0.14 12.66
CA PRO A 40 0.48 1.27 12.60
C PRO A 40 1.84 1.47 11.89
N THR A 41 2.78 0.55 12.09
CA THR A 41 4.10 0.60 11.44
C THR A 41 3.98 0.42 9.92
N CYS A 42 3.17 -0.54 9.46
CA CYS A 42 2.92 -0.72 8.03
C CYS A 42 2.12 0.46 7.45
N CYS A 43 1.16 1.00 8.20
CA CYS A 43 0.41 2.19 7.80
C CYS A 43 1.31 3.41 7.59
N ASN A 44 2.33 3.61 8.41
CA ASN A 44 3.31 4.68 8.21
C ASN A 44 4.10 4.52 6.88
N ALA A 45 4.43 3.28 6.49
CA ALA A 45 5.05 3.03 5.19
C ALA A 45 4.07 3.27 4.02
N ILE A 46 2.81 2.85 4.17
CA ILE A 46 1.74 3.05 3.20
C ILE A 46 1.50 4.54 2.91
N ILE A 47 1.40 5.38 3.94
CA ILE A 47 1.16 6.83 3.76
C ILE A 47 2.37 7.58 3.17
N LYS A 48 3.58 7.03 3.34
CA LYS A 48 4.82 7.59 2.78
C LYS A 48 5.12 7.10 1.36
N LEU A 49 4.41 6.08 0.89
CA LEU A 49 4.60 5.54 -0.44
C LEU A 49 4.13 6.56 -1.50
N ASN A 50 4.98 6.84 -2.48
CA ASN A 50 4.67 7.78 -3.56
C ASN A 50 3.37 7.39 -4.28
N ASP A 51 2.53 8.38 -4.60
CA ASP A 51 1.25 8.20 -5.28
C ASP A 51 1.39 7.47 -6.62
N ASP A 52 2.50 7.71 -7.33
CA ASP A 52 2.82 7.05 -8.60
C ASP A 52 3.03 5.54 -8.48
N CYS A 53 3.27 5.01 -7.27
CA CYS A 53 3.47 3.59 -7.04
C CYS A 53 2.15 2.81 -6.97
N TRP A 54 1.07 3.41 -6.50
CA TRP A 54 -0.20 2.71 -6.32
C TRP A 54 -0.78 2.10 -7.58
N PRO A 55 -0.85 2.81 -8.73
CA PRO A 55 -1.31 2.18 -9.96
C PRO A 55 -0.36 1.04 -10.38
N LYS A 56 0.96 1.14 -10.10
CA LYS A 56 1.97 0.11 -10.41
C LYS A 56 1.79 -1.17 -9.59
N LEU A 57 1.47 -1.03 -8.32
CA LEU A 57 1.31 -2.15 -7.39
C LEU A 57 -0.07 -2.81 -7.51
N PHE A 58 -1.12 -2.01 -7.77
CA PHE A 58 -2.51 -2.46 -7.83
C PHE A 58 -3.21 -2.07 -9.14
N PRO A 59 -2.70 -2.50 -10.32
CA PRO A 59 -3.27 -2.14 -11.63
C PRO A 59 -4.73 -2.57 -11.81
N PHE A 60 -5.12 -3.67 -11.17
CA PHE A 60 -6.44 -4.29 -11.32
C PHE A 60 -7.39 -3.95 -10.16
N ASN A 61 -6.93 -3.23 -9.14
CA ASN A 61 -7.71 -2.88 -7.95
C ASN A 61 -7.58 -1.39 -7.62
N PRO A 62 -8.05 -0.48 -8.49
CA PRO A 62 -7.87 0.97 -8.32
C PRO A 62 -8.54 1.54 -7.06
N LEU A 63 -9.54 0.84 -6.51
CA LEU A 63 -10.25 1.24 -5.29
C LEU A 63 -9.52 0.83 -4.01
N PHE A 64 -8.61 -0.14 -4.07
CA PHE A 64 -7.92 -0.64 -2.88
C PHE A 64 -6.92 0.38 -2.29
N PRO A 65 -6.04 1.02 -3.09
CA PRO A 65 -5.14 2.06 -2.61
C PRO A 65 -5.80 3.19 -1.81
N PRO A 66 -6.86 3.87 -2.30
CA PRO A 66 -7.50 4.93 -1.53
C PRO A 66 -8.16 4.43 -0.25
N LEU A 67 -8.75 3.22 -0.24
CA LEU A 67 -9.31 2.63 0.98
C LEU A 67 -8.24 2.36 2.05
N LEU A 68 -7.12 1.77 1.62
CA LEU A 68 -6.00 1.45 2.49
C LEU A 68 -5.35 2.72 3.05
N LYS A 69 -5.18 3.76 2.21
CA LYS A 69 -4.71 5.07 2.64
C LYS A 69 -5.66 5.76 3.60
N ASN A 70 -6.98 5.69 3.37
CA ASN A 70 -7.96 6.30 4.25
C ASN A 70 -7.92 5.66 5.65
N TYR A 71 -7.83 4.33 5.70
CA TYR A 71 -7.65 3.62 6.96
C TYR A 71 -6.37 4.08 7.69
N CYS A 72 -5.24 4.07 6.99
CA CYS A 72 -3.96 4.45 7.59
C CYS A 72 -3.87 5.94 7.93
N GLY A 73 -4.50 6.82 7.15
CA GLY A 73 -4.58 8.27 7.39
C GLY A 73 -5.41 8.62 8.62
N GLY A 74 -6.44 7.81 8.93
CA GLY A 74 -7.19 7.91 10.18
C GLY A 74 -6.39 7.58 11.45
N THR A 75 -5.26 6.88 11.31
CA THR A 75 -4.36 6.58 12.45
C THR A 75 -3.32 7.68 12.72
N ALA A 76 -3.24 8.72 11.89
CA ALA A 76 -2.36 9.87 12.11
C ALA A 76 -2.99 10.96 13.02
N ALA A 77 -4.22 10.76 13.51
CA ALA A 77 -4.87 11.68 14.43
C ALA A 77 -5.79 10.99 15.44
N THR A 78 -5.19 10.24 16.37
CA THR A 78 -5.72 10.12 17.73
C THR A 78 -4.58 10.01 18.75
N PRO A 79 -4.08 11.14 19.28
CA PRO A 79 -3.67 11.18 20.67
C PRO A 79 -4.92 11.42 21.53
N LYS A 80 -5.49 10.37 22.11
CA LYS A 80 -6.04 10.34 23.48
C LYS A 80 -6.48 8.93 23.87
#